data_AF-A0A8B6EJK8-F1
#
_entry.id   AF-A0A8B6EJK8-F1
#
_cell.length_a   1.000
_cell.length_b   1.000
_cell.length_c   1.000
_cell.angle_alpha   90.00
_cell.angle_beta   90.00
_cell.angle_gamma   90.00
#
_symmetry.space_group_name_H-M   'P 1'
#
loop_
_entity.id
_entity.type
_entity.pdbx_description
1 polymer ?
#
loop_
_entity_poly.entity_id
_entity_poly.type
_entity_poly.pdbx_seq_one_letter_code
_entity_poly.pdbx_strand_id
1 'polypeptide(L)'
;MIPGLSTYCIDQARLHASEHDKGVPIPKKGEFFRQRLDQDKLAHALEFFFNPTFNQVCSFGTRDLKLQNGEVIQIPDVVRTLCHSTFIKTYLAFCTESEFQPLSMSTLFKILQSCPASKRTSLKGLDNIAADGAAAY
;
A
#
# COMPACT_ATOMS: atom_id res chain seq x y z
N MET A 1 18.39 35.75 33.63
CA MET A 1 18.15 35.07 32.34
C MET A 1 16.95 34.16 32.52
N ILE A 2 15.99 34.13 31.60
CA ILE A 2 14.82 33.25 31.73
C ILE A 2 15.29 31.79 31.54
N PRO A 3 15.00 30.87 32.47
CA PRO A 3 15.40 29.46 32.34
C PRO A 3 14.84 28.85 31.04
N GLY A 4 15.69 28.19 30.27
CA GLY A 4 15.31 27.53 29.00
C GLY A 4 15.41 28.40 27.73
N LEU A 5 15.76 29.69 27.86
CA LEU A 5 15.90 30.60 26.72
C LEU A 5 17.38 30.82 26.39
N SER A 6 17.85 30.22 25.29
CA SER A 6 19.23 30.38 24.81
C SER A 6 19.45 31.73 24.14
N THR A 7 20.67 32.26 24.19
CA THR A 7 21.08 33.45 23.41
C THR A 7 20.77 33.29 21.93
N TYR A 8 20.98 32.08 21.40
CA TYR A 8 20.61 31.73 20.03
C TYR A 8 19.12 31.97 19.73
N CYS A 9 18.22 31.59 20.63
CA CYS A 9 16.78 31.79 20.44
C CYS A 9 16.41 33.29 20.43
N ILE A 10 17.12 34.10 21.21
CA ILE A 10 16.92 35.55 21.27
C ILE A 10 17.37 36.19 19.95
N ASP A 11 18.54 35.78 19.45
CA ASP A 11 19.08 36.34 18.21
C ASP A 11 18.25 35.91 16.99
N GLN A 12 17.77 34.66 16.94
CA GLN A 12 16.83 34.20 15.91
C GLN A 12 15.51 34.98 15.94
N ALA A 13 14.95 35.26 17.13
CA ALA A 13 13.73 36.06 17.25
C ALA A 13 13.94 37.52 16.80
N ARG A 14 15.12 38.11 17.05
CA ARG A 14 15.48 39.45 16.58
C ARG A 14 15.63 39.51 15.07
N LEU A 15 16.30 38.52 14.48
CA LEU A 15 16.44 38.39 13.02
C LEU A 15 15.07 38.28 12.36
N HIS A 16 14.22 37.38 12.86
CA HIS A 16 12.85 37.24 12.36
C HIS A 16 12.06 38.56 12.47
N ALA A 17 12.14 39.25 13.61
CA ALA A 17 11.46 40.53 13.80
C ALA A 17 11.96 41.64 12.88
N SER A 18 13.22 41.60 12.43
CA SER A 18 13.75 42.54 11.44
C SER A 18 13.27 42.25 10.01
N GLU A 19 13.01 40.98 9.69
CA GLU A 19 12.61 40.56 8.34
C GLU A 19 11.09 40.56 8.13
N HIS A 20 10.33 40.19 9.16
CA HIS A 20 8.89 39.85 9.06
C HIS A 20 8.02 40.58 10.08
N ASP A 21 8.52 41.65 10.72
CA ASP A 21 7.88 42.39 11.82
C ASP A 21 7.68 41.61 13.14
N LYS A 22 7.50 42.37 14.21
CA LYS A 22 7.38 41.84 15.58
C LYS A 22 6.05 41.10 15.77
N GLY A 23 6.13 39.86 16.27
CA GLY A 23 4.95 39.08 16.66
C GLY A 23 4.22 38.40 15.50
N VAL A 24 4.76 38.46 14.27
CA VAL A 24 4.22 37.71 13.15
C VAL A 24 4.48 36.21 13.35
N PRO A 25 3.44 35.36 13.30
CA PRO A 25 3.62 33.93 13.45
C PRO A 25 4.38 33.36 12.25
N ILE A 26 5.42 32.57 12.52
CA ILE A 26 6.09 31.79 11.49
C ILE A 26 5.05 30.80 10.93
N PRO A 27 4.73 30.84 9.63
CA PRO A 27 3.79 29.87 9.07
C PRO A 27 4.36 28.48 9.33
N LYS A 28 3.62 27.66 10.09
CA LYS A 28 3.96 26.25 10.27
C LYS A 28 4.04 25.66 8.87
N LYS A 29 5.24 25.29 8.45
CA LYS A 29 5.49 24.64 7.16
C LYS A 29 4.52 23.47 7.11
N GLY A 30 3.53 23.53 6.20
CA GLY A 30 2.51 22.49 6.11
C GLY A 30 3.18 21.12 6.04
N GLU A 31 2.55 20.10 6.62
CA GLU A 31 3.03 18.73 6.48
C GLU A 31 2.93 18.34 4.99
N PHE A 32 3.99 18.62 4.24
CA PHE A 32 4.07 18.28 2.84
C PHE A 32 4.27 16.76 2.75
N PHE A 33 3.19 16.03 2.53
CA PHE A 33 3.25 14.65 2.07
C PHE A 33 3.86 14.65 0.66
N ARG A 34 5.16 14.40 0.59
CA ARG A 34 5.84 14.23 -0.71
C ARG A 34 5.32 12.93 -1.34
N GLN A 35 4.46 13.05 -2.34
CA GLN A 35 4.13 11.93 -3.20
C GLN A 35 5.31 11.67 -4.14
N ARG A 36 6.14 10.69 -3.80
CA ARG A 36 7.37 10.35 -4.55
C ARG A 36 7.13 9.33 -5.67
N LEU A 37 5.90 8.84 -5.81
CA LEU A 37 5.56 7.75 -6.71
C LEU A 37 4.68 8.27 -7.84
N ASP A 38 5.08 7.96 -9.07
CA ASP A 38 4.33 8.21 -10.29
C ASP A 38 3.00 7.42 -10.25
N GLN A 39 1.88 8.15 -10.32
CA GLN A 39 0.55 7.55 -10.17
C GLN A 39 0.18 6.67 -11.36
N ASP A 40 0.55 7.05 -12.57
CA ASP A 40 0.18 6.31 -13.78
C ASP A 40 0.89 4.95 -13.80
N LYS A 41 2.16 4.94 -13.41
CA LYS A 41 2.94 3.70 -13.29
C LYS A 41 2.47 2.82 -12.15
N LEU A 42 1.98 3.42 -11.06
CA LEU A 42 1.37 2.66 -9.97
C LEU A 42 0.06 2.03 -10.45
N ALA A 43 -0.82 2.80 -11.08
CA ALA A 43 -2.11 2.34 -11.58
C ALA A 43 -1.94 1.16 -12.55
N HIS A 44 -1.05 1.31 -13.52
CA HIS A 44 -0.72 0.25 -14.49
C HIS A 44 -0.21 -1.04 -13.80
N ALA A 45 0.66 -0.91 -12.80
CA ALA A 45 1.14 -2.06 -12.04
C ALA A 45 0.03 -2.73 -11.22
N LEU A 46 -0.85 -1.95 -10.58
CA LEU A 46 -1.97 -2.47 -9.80
C LEU A 46 -2.97 -3.19 -10.70
N GLU A 47 -3.30 -2.63 -11.86
CA GLU A 47 -4.20 -3.27 -12.83
C GLU A 47 -3.68 -4.66 -13.25
N PHE A 48 -2.39 -4.75 -13.55
CA PHE A 48 -1.77 -6.04 -13.86
C PHE A 48 -1.79 -6.99 -12.65
N PHE A 49 -1.47 -6.50 -11.45
CA PHE A 49 -1.43 -7.32 -10.24
C PHE A 49 -2.78 -7.83 -9.78
N PHE A 50 -3.86 -7.10 -10.04
CA PHE A 50 -5.23 -7.48 -9.70
C PHE A 50 -5.97 -8.19 -10.82
N ASN A 51 -5.32 -8.41 -11.97
CA ASN A 51 -5.92 -9.18 -13.06
C ASN A 51 -6.40 -10.56 -12.54
N PRO A 52 -7.66 -10.94 -12.80
CA PRO A 52 -8.26 -12.18 -12.28
C PRO A 52 -7.57 -13.44 -12.80
N THR A 53 -6.78 -13.34 -13.87
CA THR A 53 -5.93 -14.44 -14.36
C THR A 53 -4.93 -14.92 -13.31
N PHE A 54 -4.48 -14.01 -12.43
CA PHE A 54 -3.44 -14.30 -11.44
C PHE A 54 -3.96 -14.33 -9.99
N ASN A 55 -5.23 -13.98 -9.75
CA ASN A 55 -5.86 -13.94 -8.44
C ASN A 55 -7.13 -14.79 -8.42
N GLN A 56 -7.24 -15.67 -7.44
CA GLN A 56 -8.41 -16.50 -7.23
C GLN A 56 -9.07 -16.09 -5.92
N VAL A 57 -10.39 -15.89 -5.93
CA VAL A 57 -11.18 -15.70 -4.72
C VAL A 57 -11.26 -17.04 -4.00
N CYS A 58 -10.95 -17.06 -2.70
CA CYS A 58 -11.05 -18.26 -1.90
C CYS A 58 -12.53 -18.59 -1.62
N SER A 59 -12.89 -19.88 -1.66
CA SER A 59 -14.22 -20.36 -1.28
C SER A 59 -14.44 -20.37 0.23
N PHE A 60 -13.37 -20.20 1.02
CA PHE A 60 -13.40 -20.17 2.48
C PHE A 60 -12.47 -19.08 3.01
N GLY A 61 -12.90 -18.39 4.07
CA GLY A 61 -12.19 -17.26 4.66
C GLY A 61 -12.72 -15.93 4.16
N THR A 62 -13.25 -15.14 5.10
CA THR A 62 -13.65 -13.74 4.89
C THR A 62 -12.85 -12.85 5.84
N ARG A 63 -12.60 -11.61 5.42
CA ARG A 63 -11.96 -10.59 6.22
C ARG A 63 -12.85 -9.36 6.34
N ASP A 64 -12.92 -8.85 7.55
CA ASP A 64 -13.58 -7.60 7.87
C ASP A 64 -12.68 -6.42 7.51
N LEU A 65 -13.09 -5.65 6.51
CA LEU A 65 -12.46 -4.40 6.12
C LEU A 65 -13.20 -3.25 6.81
N LYS A 66 -12.53 -2.63 7.79
CA LYS A 66 -13.04 -1.46 8.50
C LYS A 66 -12.76 -0.20 7.68
N LEU A 67 -13.82 0.46 7.25
CA LEU A 67 -13.76 1.75 6.56
C LEU A 67 -13.56 2.90 7.55
N GLN A 68 -13.09 4.04 7.05
CA GLN A 68 -12.84 5.22 7.89
C GLN A 68 -14.13 5.83 8.49
N ASN A 69 -15.28 5.58 7.85
CA ASN A 69 -16.59 5.96 8.37
C ASN A 69 -17.10 5.03 9.49
N GLY A 70 -16.34 4.00 9.86
CA GLY A 70 -16.71 3.03 10.91
C GLY A 70 -17.50 1.82 10.40
N GLU A 71 -17.85 1.76 9.12
CA GLU A 71 -18.50 0.60 8.52
C GLU A 71 -17.53 -0.57 8.39
N VAL A 72 -18.05 -1.79 8.51
CA VAL A 72 -17.29 -3.02 8.36
C VAL A 72 -17.86 -3.81 7.19
N ILE A 73 -17.04 -4.05 6.17
CA ILE A 73 -17.42 -4.82 4.98
C ILE A 73 -16.69 -6.16 5.02
N GLN A 74 -17.44 -7.25 4.86
CA GLN A 74 -16.83 -8.57 4.70
C GLN A 74 -16.39 -8.79 3.26
N ILE A 75 -15.10 -9.04 3.07
CA ILE A 75 -14.50 -9.30 1.76
C ILE A 75 -13.92 -10.72 1.77
N PRO A 76 -14.16 -11.53 0.73
CA PRO A 76 -13.57 -12.86 0.66
C PRO A 76 -12.04 -12.76 0.54
N ASP A 77 -11.33 -13.71 1.16
CA ASP A 77 -9.88 -13.75 1.04
C ASP A 77 -9.47 -14.04 -0.41
N VAL A 78 -8.46 -13.32 -0.88
CA VAL A 78 -7.91 -13.47 -2.23
C VAL A 78 -6.59 -14.24 -2.14
N VAL A 79 -6.47 -15.26 -2.97
CA VAL A 79 -5.29 -16.11 -3.10
C VAL A 79 -4.58 -15.80 -4.40
N ARG A 80 -3.27 -15.52 -4.32
CA ARG A 80 -2.43 -15.34 -5.51
C ARG A 80 -1.96 -16.68 -6.06
N THR A 81 -2.05 -16.83 -7.37
CA THR A 81 -1.57 -18.03 -8.08
C THR A 81 -0.04 -18.05 -8.22
N LEU A 82 0.60 -16.87 -8.32
CA LEU A 82 2.04 -16.71 -8.51
C LEU A 82 2.73 -16.11 -7.28
N CYS A 83 3.99 -16.48 -7.05
CA CYS A 83 4.83 -15.83 -6.05
C CYS A 83 5.29 -14.45 -6.52
N HIS A 84 5.63 -13.55 -5.58
CA HIS A 84 5.97 -12.15 -5.87
C HIS A 84 7.09 -11.99 -6.91
N SER A 85 8.14 -12.81 -6.84
CA SER A 85 9.25 -12.76 -7.79
C SER A 85 8.80 -13.10 -9.21
N THR A 86 7.94 -14.11 -9.37
CA THR A 86 7.42 -14.51 -10.68
C THR A 86 6.46 -13.45 -11.22
N PHE A 87 5.61 -12.90 -10.36
CA PHE A 87 4.69 -11.81 -10.70
C PHE A 87 5.40 -10.58 -11.27
N ILE A 88 6.51 -10.19 -10.65
CA ILE A 88 7.26 -9.02 -11.11
C ILE A 88 7.99 -9.34 -12.42
N LYS A 89 8.53 -10.55 -12.58
CA LYS A 89 9.15 -10.97 -13.84
C LYS A 89 8.15 -10.98 -15.00
N THR A 90 6.95 -11.52 -14.78
CA THR A 90 5.90 -11.53 -15.81
C THR A 90 5.44 -10.11 -16.14
N TYR A 91 5.30 -9.24 -15.14
CA TYR A 91 4.98 -7.83 -15.36
C TYR A 91 6.06 -7.10 -16.17
N LEU A 92 7.34 -7.31 -15.88
CA LEU A 92 8.42 -6.68 -16.63
C LEU A 92 8.47 -7.15 -18.10
N ALA A 93 8.23 -8.45 -18.34
CA ALA A 93 8.13 -8.98 -19.69
C ALA A 93 6.98 -8.31 -20.45
N PHE A 94 5.80 -8.22 -19.83
CA PHE A 94 4.63 -7.51 -20.38
C PHE A 94 4.90 -6.03 -20.65
N CYS A 95 5.62 -5.33 -19.76
CA CYS A 95 6.00 -3.93 -19.98
C CYS A 95 6.96 -3.77 -21.16
N THR A 96 7.84 -4.75 -21.39
CA THR A 96 8.77 -4.75 -22.52
C THR A 96 8.00 -4.89 -23.84
N GLU A 97 6.98 -5.74 -23.87
CA GLU A 97 6.11 -5.95 -25.04
C GLU A 97 5.20 -4.75 -25.31
N SER A 98 4.75 -4.06 -24.26
CA SER A 98 3.84 -2.91 -24.35
C SER A 98 4.57 -1.56 -24.49
N GLU A 99 5.90 -1.58 -24.65
CA GLU A 99 6.77 -0.39 -24.70
C GLU A 99 6.59 0.57 -23.50
N PHE A 100 6.26 0.02 -22.33
CA PHE A 100 5.99 0.78 -21.13
C PHE A 100 7.21 0.82 -20.20
N GLN A 101 7.50 1.97 -19.60
CA GLN A 101 8.59 2.10 -18.61
C GLN A 101 8.05 1.91 -17.18
N PRO A 102 8.28 0.74 -16.54
CA PRO A 102 7.73 0.44 -15.22
C PRO A 102 8.47 1.17 -14.08
N LEU A 103 7.90 1.06 -12.87
CA LEU A 103 8.57 1.39 -11.63
C LEU A 103 9.77 0.47 -11.38
N SER A 104 10.69 0.91 -10.52
CA SER A 104 11.83 0.08 -10.13
C SER A 104 11.39 -1.21 -9.44
N MET A 105 12.14 -2.28 -9.66
CA MET A 105 11.90 -3.61 -9.06
C MET A 105 11.64 -3.53 -7.55
N SER A 106 12.46 -2.79 -6.81
CA SER A 106 12.32 -2.62 -5.37
C SER A 106 10.98 -2.00 -4.97
N THR A 107 10.46 -1.09 -5.81
CA THR A 107 9.17 -0.44 -5.59
C THR A 107 8.01 -1.39 -5.88
N LEU A 108 8.11 -2.18 -6.94
CA LEU A 108 7.12 -3.22 -7.27
C LEU A 108 7.03 -4.29 -6.17
N PHE A 109 8.16 -4.71 -5.58
CA PHE A 109 8.17 -5.59 -4.42
C PHE A 109 7.47 -4.96 -3.20
N LYS A 110 7.73 -3.67 -2.93
CA LYS A 110 7.05 -2.95 -1.83
C LYS A 110 5.54 -2.86 -2.05
N ILE A 111 5.10 -2.63 -3.29
CA ILE A 111 3.67 -2.63 -3.64
C ILE A 111 3.05 -3.99 -3.33
N LEU A 112 3.65 -5.08 -3.83
CA LEU A 112 3.15 -6.44 -3.57
C LEU A 112 3.19 -6.85 -2.09
N GLN A 113 4.14 -6.31 -1.31
CA GLN A 113 4.21 -6.50 0.14
C GLN A 113 3.11 -5.72 0.88
N SER A 114 2.77 -4.52 0.41
CA SER A 114 1.71 -3.68 0.98
C SER A 114 0.30 -4.19 0.69
N CYS A 115 0.15 -4.99 -0.38
CA CYS A 115 -1.09 -5.68 -0.71
C CYS A 115 -1.01 -7.14 -0.22
N PRO A 116 -1.30 -7.45 1.05
CA PRO A 116 -1.29 -8.82 1.54
C PRO A 116 -2.40 -9.62 0.84
N ALA A 117 -2.00 -10.67 0.13
CA ALA A 117 -2.90 -11.69 -0.37
C ALA A 117 -2.41 -13.03 0.17
N SER A 118 -3.33 -13.94 0.46
CA SER A 118 -2.98 -15.26 0.96
C SER A 118 -2.14 -15.98 -0.09
N LYS A 119 -0.99 -16.51 0.33
CA LYS A 119 -0.13 -17.32 -0.53
C LYS A 119 -0.75 -18.70 -0.62
N ARG A 120 -0.95 -19.24 -1.83
CA ARG A 120 -1.37 -20.62 -2.00
C ARG A 120 -0.24 -21.56 -1.55
N THR A 121 -0.25 -21.97 -0.28
CA THR A 121 0.58 -23.07 0.19
C THR A 121 -0.09 -24.37 -0.26
N SER A 122 0.22 -24.81 -1.48
CA SER A 122 -0.05 -26.15 -2.02
C SER A 122 -1.26 -26.91 -1.46
N LEU A 123 -2.35 -26.99 -2.22
CA LEU A 123 -3.19 -28.19 -2.30
C LEU A 123 -3.61 -28.37 -3.76
N LYS A 124 -2.69 -28.86 -4.60
CA LYS A 124 -3.15 -29.76 -5.67
C LYS A 124 -3.53 -31.05 -4.96
N GLY A 125 -4.80 -31.20 -4.58
CA GLY A 125 -5.35 -32.53 -4.29
C GLY A 125 -6.13 -32.78 -3.00
N LEU A 126 -6.67 -31.80 -2.26
CA LEU A 126 -7.62 -32.12 -1.17
C LEU A 126 -8.80 -31.15 -1.10
N ASP A 127 -9.99 -31.72 -1.34
CA ASP A 127 -11.34 -31.36 -0.90
C ASP A 127 -11.68 -29.90 -0.57
N ASN A 128 -12.39 -29.26 -1.50
CA ASN A 128 -13.46 -28.31 -1.14
C ASN A 128 -14.85 -28.92 -1.33
N ILE A 129 -14.94 -30.24 -1.53
CA ILE A 129 -16.21 -30.99 -1.46
C ILE A 129 -16.23 -31.67 -0.10
N ALA A 130 -16.40 -30.90 0.97
CA ALA A 130 -17.12 -31.44 2.10
C ALA A 130 -18.58 -31.55 1.63
N ALA A 131 -18.91 -32.71 1.05
CA ALA A 131 -20.28 -33.13 0.93
C ALA A 131 -20.88 -33.08 2.33
N ASP A 132 -21.89 -32.23 2.53
CA ASP A 132 -22.74 -32.24 3.71
C ASP A 132 -23.57 -33.54 3.65
N GLY A 133 -22.89 -34.65 3.87
CA GLY A 133 -23.39 -36.01 3.75
C GLY A 133 -23.89 -36.49 5.10
N ALA A 134 -25.22 -36.45 5.26
CA ALA A 134 -25.99 -37.31 6.13
C ALA A 134 -25.65 -37.29 7.64
N ALA A 135 -26.22 -36.31 8.36
CA ALA A 135 -26.56 -36.46 9.77
C ALA A 135 -28.06 -36.18 9.97
N ALA A 136 -28.91 -37.10 9.51
CA ALA A 136 -30.29 -37.22 9.94
C ALA A 136 -30.77 -38.67 9.71
N TYR A 137 -30.48 -39.52 10.69
CA TYR A 137 -31.31 -40.68 11.03
C TYR A 137 -32.03 -40.35 12.34
#